data_AF-A0ABD2PA40-F1
#
_entry.id   AF-A0ABD2PA40-F1
#
_cell.length_a   1.000
_cell.length_b   1.000
_cell.length_c   1.000
_cell.angle_alpha   90.00
_cell.angle_beta   90.00
_cell.angle_gamma   90.00
#
_symmetry.space_group_name_H-M   'P 1'
#
loop_
_entity.id
_entity.type
_entity.pdbx_description
1 polymer ?
#
loop_
_entity_poly.entity_id
_entity_poly.type
_entity_poly.pdbx_seq_one_letter_code
_entity_poly.pdbx_strand_id
1 'polypeptide(L)'
;MSSGSFYVVKDLLPQVKALNLVRCILDKKPAHQYSTSFYKNCEILIWAILSTWKNFTEEDKRLIKQFLIELVIKEEMPMLLSQIQSTPSLSEMFDSADINYMKRFDTELEIPASLELDNTDLILFDFNKRRKPKCELKQLEQKLIATYDPKVVREVLMVISQNSLGISVWGMNPLWELPIPLQSVLQSLSRGFLQDFAYVMLAKSKEQMLATNYNLSLRFIQTLEEELKISSGSNIAKLSQMIKWEILLIQIVQVLNEWPKNSIDKNALANACENCLQNSETILPRTEIAEHCVICLLNLGKWEFLVNFDKRRSSLEIASAIACTCQEWVRNKMKEEQEQRRGLESKKIPPFQLPKVLWDIVLPIFGLSSHQKRGNQGSVYQDSQLMNLKTNIMSLFSNMRDPTCLSVVISMLTRFYNILRDLSKADQQISVEGVDWWPAILNNSQSYNTKAVCELLSLITLQALQFYPNNTVWLRLMGDINLVKDHYQAALKFYLQSLLIQTDYFNLPVGYDDDLFLRIIQCCTSLNCFTQAAVLYQFLEKPNYKQAFYYLRDCKMGNDAVDAYYHCFWDVNILEYLIHLHNQRGEFQRRKCAIQVMGLLEINSSNNVEIQREASNLRKATFLRALCKQYVF
;
A
#
# COMPACT_ATOMS: atom_id res chain seq x y z
N MET A 1 -18.67 -6.52 -33.32
CA MET A 1 -19.81 -5.68 -33.74
C MET A 1 -20.09 -4.67 -32.64
N SER A 2 -19.46 -3.51 -32.68
CA SER A 2 -19.64 -2.39 -31.74
C SER A 2 -19.72 -1.08 -32.51
N SER A 3 -20.42 -1.08 -33.63
CA SER A 3 -20.76 0.12 -34.38
C SER A 3 -22.12 0.62 -33.88
N GLY A 4 -22.09 1.71 -33.11
CA GLY A 4 -23.21 2.24 -32.34
C GLY A 4 -24.31 2.92 -33.17
N SER A 5 -25.09 2.15 -33.93
CA SER A 5 -26.23 2.72 -34.67
C SER A 5 -27.48 1.85 -34.74
N PHE A 6 -27.60 0.77 -33.96
CA PHE A 6 -28.85 0.04 -33.78
C PHE A 6 -29.02 -0.42 -32.33
N TYR A 7 -29.93 0.22 -31.59
CA TYR A 7 -30.38 -0.27 -30.29
C TYR A 7 -31.36 -1.43 -30.51
N VAL A 8 -30.83 -2.63 -30.74
CA VAL A 8 -31.61 -3.86 -30.54
C VAL A 8 -32.00 -3.91 -29.05
N VAL A 9 -33.24 -4.30 -28.75
CA VAL A 9 -33.76 -4.49 -27.38
C VAL A 9 -32.68 -5.18 -26.55
N LYS A 10 -32.22 -4.52 -25.47
CA LYS A 10 -31.03 -4.93 -24.69
C LYS A 10 -31.08 -6.41 -24.22
N ASP A 11 -32.28 -6.97 -24.10
CA ASP A 11 -32.52 -8.34 -23.63
C ASP A 11 -32.37 -9.42 -24.71
N LEU A 12 -32.45 -9.06 -26.00
CA LEU A 12 -32.31 -10.01 -27.12
C LEU A 12 -30.85 -10.40 -27.38
N LEU A 13 -29.91 -9.48 -27.17
CA LEU A 13 -28.50 -9.74 -27.40
C LEU A 13 -27.94 -10.85 -26.46
N PRO A 14 -28.25 -10.86 -25.14
CA PRO A 14 -27.91 -11.97 -24.25
C PRO A 14 -28.51 -13.31 -24.67
N GLN A 15 -29.79 -13.34 -25.06
CA GLN A 15 -30.47 -14.58 -25.48
C GLN A 15 -29.85 -15.17 -26.75
N VAL A 16 -29.58 -14.34 -27.76
CA VAL A 16 -28.92 -14.78 -29.01
C VAL A 16 -27.50 -15.26 -28.74
N LYS A 17 -26.77 -14.63 -27.82
CA LYS A 17 -25.44 -15.09 -27.42
C LYS A 17 -25.50 -16.43 -26.68
N ALA A 18 -26.45 -16.63 -25.77
CA ALA A 18 -26.64 -17.89 -25.06
C ALA A 18 -26.99 -19.05 -26.01
N LEU A 19 -27.86 -18.81 -26.99
CA LEU A 19 -28.18 -19.81 -28.03
C LEU A 19 -26.97 -20.12 -28.93
N ASN A 20 -26.19 -19.12 -29.31
CA ASN A 20 -24.96 -19.33 -30.08
C ASN A 20 -23.89 -20.07 -29.27
N LEU A 21 -23.81 -19.84 -27.95
CA LEU A 21 -22.92 -20.56 -27.06
C LEU A 21 -23.30 -22.05 -27.01
N VAL A 22 -24.59 -22.37 -26.80
CA VAL A 22 -25.09 -23.75 -26.86
C VAL A 22 -24.74 -24.37 -28.20
N ARG A 23 -24.97 -23.68 -29.32
CA ARG A 23 -24.58 -24.17 -30.65
C ARG A 23 -23.08 -24.42 -30.78
N CYS A 24 -22.23 -23.53 -30.28
CA CYS A 24 -20.77 -23.70 -30.33
C CYS A 24 -20.28 -24.89 -29.52
N ILE A 25 -20.91 -25.18 -28.38
CA ILE A 25 -20.63 -26.36 -27.54
C ILE A 25 -20.96 -27.63 -28.31
N LEU A 26 -22.14 -27.68 -28.94
CA LEU A 26 -22.56 -28.83 -29.77
C LEU A 26 -21.65 -29.02 -30.98
N ASP A 27 -21.25 -27.93 -31.63
CA ASP A 27 -20.32 -27.93 -32.77
C ASP A 27 -18.84 -28.19 -32.39
N LYS A 28 -18.51 -28.34 -31.10
CA LYS A 28 -17.13 -28.47 -30.57
C LYS A 28 -16.19 -27.33 -31.00
N LYS A 29 -16.73 -26.12 -31.15
CA LYS A 29 -15.96 -24.91 -31.50
C LYS A 29 -15.56 -24.12 -30.25
N PRO A 30 -14.42 -23.41 -30.26
CA PRO A 30 -13.98 -22.62 -29.11
C PRO A 30 -14.98 -21.49 -28.79
N ALA A 31 -15.44 -21.46 -27.54
CA ALA A 31 -16.46 -20.51 -27.06
C ALA A 31 -15.92 -19.09 -26.72
N HIS A 32 -14.65 -18.79 -27.01
CA HIS A 32 -13.95 -17.57 -26.54
C HIS A 32 -14.61 -16.25 -26.96
N GLN A 33 -15.33 -16.21 -28.09
CA GLN A 33 -16.02 -15.00 -28.57
C GLN A 33 -17.28 -14.67 -27.74
N TYR A 34 -17.74 -15.60 -26.92
CA TYR A 34 -18.93 -15.50 -26.08
C TYR A 34 -18.57 -15.50 -24.60
N SER A 35 -17.36 -15.01 -24.26
CA SER A 35 -16.79 -14.93 -22.92
C SER A 35 -17.80 -14.54 -21.82
N THR A 36 -17.62 -15.20 -20.68
CA THR A 36 -18.49 -15.24 -19.49
C THR A 36 -18.68 -13.91 -18.76
N SER A 37 -17.91 -12.87 -19.11
CA SER A 37 -18.01 -11.53 -18.55
C SER A 37 -19.35 -10.81 -18.81
N PHE A 38 -20.24 -11.37 -19.64
CA PHE A 38 -21.55 -10.80 -19.94
C PHE A 38 -22.75 -11.59 -19.38
N TYR A 39 -22.60 -12.81 -18.87
CA TYR A 39 -23.73 -13.59 -18.34
C TYR A 39 -23.90 -13.36 -16.84
N LYS A 40 -24.30 -12.16 -16.41
CA LYS A 40 -24.73 -12.00 -15.01
C LYS A 40 -25.97 -12.83 -14.65
N ASN A 41 -26.68 -13.37 -15.66
CA ASN A 41 -27.91 -14.14 -15.47
C ASN A 41 -27.72 -15.59 -15.90
N CYS A 42 -27.40 -16.46 -14.93
CA CYS A 42 -27.40 -17.92 -15.08
C CYS A 42 -28.72 -18.45 -15.67
N GLU A 43 -29.83 -17.77 -15.39
CA GLU A 43 -31.17 -18.09 -15.87
C GLU A 43 -31.30 -18.07 -17.40
N ILE A 44 -30.60 -17.16 -18.10
CA ILE A 44 -30.68 -17.06 -19.57
C ILE A 44 -29.94 -18.22 -20.23
N LEU A 45 -28.84 -18.67 -19.64
CA LEU A 45 -28.09 -19.83 -20.12
C LEU A 45 -28.89 -21.11 -19.92
N ILE A 46 -29.47 -21.29 -18.72
CA ILE A 46 -30.34 -22.42 -18.41
C ILE A 46 -31.56 -22.42 -19.34
N TRP A 47 -32.18 -21.26 -19.58
CA TRP A 47 -33.27 -21.14 -20.55
C TRP A 47 -32.85 -21.57 -21.96
N ALA A 48 -31.69 -21.13 -22.46
CA ALA A 48 -31.22 -21.49 -23.79
C ALA A 48 -31.01 -23.01 -23.94
N ILE A 49 -30.42 -23.65 -22.91
CA ILE A 49 -30.24 -25.10 -22.85
C ILE A 49 -31.60 -25.82 -22.82
N LEU A 50 -32.52 -25.37 -21.97
CA LEU A 50 -33.86 -25.98 -21.84
C LEU A 50 -34.70 -25.82 -23.10
N SER A 51 -34.57 -24.70 -23.82
CA SER A 51 -35.33 -24.43 -25.05
C SER A 51 -35.04 -25.42 -26.18
N THR A 52 -33.83 -26.01 -26.18
CA THR A 52 -33.34 -26.95 -27.20
C THR A 52 -33.20 -28.38 -26.67
N TRP A 53 -33.50 -28.60 -25.39
CA TRP A 53 -33.30 -29.85 -24.64
C TRP A 53 -33.92 -31.09 -25.26
N LYS A 54 -35.14 -30.97 -25.80
CA LYS A 54 -35.88 -32.11 -26.40
C LYS A 54 -35.23 -32.63 -27.68
N ASN A 55 -34.38 -31.83 -28.32
CA ASN A 55 -33.72 -32.15 -29.58
C ASN A 55 -32.28 -32.66 -29.40
N PHE A 56 -31.79 -32.75 -28.16
CA PHE A 56 -30.42 -33.18 -27.88
C PHE A 56 -30.28 -34.70 -27.88
N THR A 57 -29.24 -35.18 -28.56
CA THR A 57 -28.79 -36.56 -28.46
C THR A 57 -28.09 -36.82 -27.12
N GLU A 58 -27.89 -38.09 -26.76
CA GLU A 58 -27.15 -38.45 -25.54
C GLU A 58 -25.69 -37.94 -25.56
N GLU A 59 -25.09 -37.80 -26.74
CA GLU A 59 -23.75 -37.21 -26.89
C GLU A 59 -23.76 -35.70 -26.62
N ASP A 60 -24.78 -34.99 -27.10
CA ASP A 60 -24.97 -33.55 -26.89
C ASP A 60 -25.16 -33.23 -25.39
N LYS A 61 -25.97 -34.04 -24.72
CA LYS A 61 -26.18 -33.97 -23.27
C LYS A 61 -24.86 -34.14 -22.51
N ARG A 62 -24.02 -35.09 -22.90
CA ARG A 62 -22.70 -35.29 -22.28
C ARG A 62 -21.78 -34.09 -22.46
N LEU A 63 -21.77 -33.45 -23.64
CA LEU A 63 -20.97 -32.25 -23.90
C LEU A 63 -21.43 -31.06 -23.07
N ILE A 64 -22.74 -30.87 -22.93
CA ILE A 64 -23.31 -29.82 -22.09
C ILE A 64 -23.00 -30.08 -20.61
N LYS A 65 -23.06 -31.33 -20.14
CA LYS A 65 -22.66 -31.72 -18.78
C LYS A 65 -21.21 -31.34 -18.49
N GLN A 66 -20.28 -31.70 -19.37
CA GLN A 66 -18.86 -31.34 -19.21
C GLN A 66 -18.65 -29.83 -19.16
N PHE A 67 -19.33 -29.08 -20.04
CA PHE A 67 -19.24 -27.63 -20.06
C PHE A 67 -19.77 -26.96 -18.78
N LEU A 68 -20.91 -27.42 -18.24
CA LEU A 68 -21.46 -26.90 -16.98
C LEU A 68 -20.54 -27.20 -15.78
N ILE A 69 -19.91 -28.38 -15.76
CA ILE A 69 -18.90 -28.72 -14.73
C ILE A 69 -17.70 -27.78 -14.82
N GLU A 70 -17.16 -27.53 -16.02
CA GLU A 70 -16.05 -26.58 -16.20
C GLU A 70 -16.40 -25.16 -15.76
N LEU A 71 -17.62 -24.71 -16.01
CA LEU A 71 -18.09 -23.38 -15.57
C LEU A 71 -18.16 -23.25 -14.05
N VAL A 72 -18.59 -24.30 -13.34
CA VAL A 72 -18.65 -24.29 -11.88
C VAL A 72 -17.24 -24.37 -11.28
N ILE A 73 -16.34 -25.19 -11.82
CA ILE A 73 -14.94 -25.28 -11.34
C ILE A 73 -14.19 -23.95 -11.50
N LYS A 74 -14.48 -23.19 -12.55
CA LYS A 74 -13.82 -21.89 -12.81
C LYS A 74 -14.39 -20.73 -11.98
N GLU A 75 -15.41 -20.98 -11.14
CA GLU A 75 -16.13 -19.96 -10.34
C GLU A 75 -16.63 -18.76 -11.15
N GLU A 76 -16.87 -18.95 -12.46
CA GLU A 76 -17.31 -17.84 -13.33
C GLU A 76 -18.77 -17.41 -13.02
N MET A 77 -19.54 -18.28 -12.32
CA MET A 77 -20.96 -18.09 -11.99
C MET A 77 -21.32 -18.63 -10.58
N PRO A 78 -21.36 -17.79 -9.53
CA PRO A 78 -21.52 -18.22 -8.13
C PRO A 78 -22.90 -18.80 -7.75
N MET A 79 -23.91 -18.73 -8.64
CA MET A 79 -25.26 -19.28 -8.39
C MET A 79 -25.63 -20.42 -9.35
N LEU A 80 -24.69 -20.88 -10.17
CA LEU A 80 -24.97 -21.87 -11.21
C LEU A 80 -25.28 -23.25 -10.61
N LEU A 81 -24.58 -23.66 -9.55
CA LEU A 81 -24.78 -24.95 -8.90
C LEU A 81 -26.17 -25.06 -8.26
N SER A 82 -26.61 -24.01 -7.55
CA SER A 82 -27.94 -23.97 -6.92
C SER A 82 -29.07 -23.94 -7.94
N GLN A 83 -28.88 -23.26 -9.08
CA GLN A 83 -29.87 -23.23 -10.17
C GLN A 83 -29.92 -24.53 -11.01
N ILE A 84 -28.80 -25.24 -11.16
CA ILE A 84 -28.78 -26.58 -11.77
C ILE A 84 -29.55 -27.57 -10.89
N GLN A 85 -29.38 -27.49 -9.57
CA GLN A 85 -30.09 -28.34 -8.60
C GLN A 85 -31.59 -28.05 -8.54
N SER A 86 -32.02 -26.80 -8.73
CA SER A 86 -33.44 -26.44 -8.74
C SER A 86 -34.18 -26.82 -10.02
N THR A 87 -33.46 -27.13 -11.11
CA THR A 87 -34.05 -27.47 -12.41
C THR A 87 -34.11 -28.99 -12.61
N PRO A 88 -35.31 -29.62 -12.61
CA PRO A 88 -35.44 -31.08 -12.58
C PRO A 88 -34.80 -31.77 -13.79
N SER A 89 -34.99 -31.24 -15.00
CA SER A 89 -34.43 -31.81 -16.24
C SER A 89 -32.90 -31.81 -16.30
N LEU A 90 -32.25 -30.82 -15.66
CA LEU A 90 -30.79 -30.74 -15.61
C LEU A 90 -30.24 -31.60 -14.47
N SER A 91 -30.94 -31.67 -13.33
CA SER A 91 -30.54 -32.47 -12.17
C SER A 91 -30.42 -33.97 -12.49
N GLU A 92 -31.26 -34.50 -13.38
CA GLU A 92 -31.21 -35.90 -13.82
C GLU A 92 -29.92 -36.26 -14.57
N MET A 93 -29.18 -35.28 -15.10
CA MET A 93 -27.92 -35.53 -15.82
C MET A 93 -26.69 -35.62 -14.92
N PHE A 94 -26.76 -35.12 -13.69
CA PHE A 94 -25.63 -35.12 -12.76
C PHE A 94 -25.76 -36.26 -11.76
N ASP A 95 -24.73 -37.11 -11.68
CA ASP A 95 -24.70 -38.15 -10.67
C ASP A 95 -24.39 -37.52 -9.30
N SER A 96 -24.75 -38.22 -8.22
CA SER A 96 -24.42 -37.79 -6.85
C SER A 96 -22.91 -37.58 -6.64
N ALA A 97 -22.07 -38.28 -7.39
CA ALA A 97 -20.62 -38.09 -7.42
C ALA A 97 -20.20 -36.76 -8.08
N ASP A 98 -20.85 -36.35 -9.17
CA ASP A 98 -20.56 -35.10 -9.88
C ASP A 98 -20.93 -33.88 -9.02
N ILE A 99 -22.08 -33.93 -8.36
CA ILE A 99 -22.55 -32.87 -7.47
C ILE A 99 -21.60 -32.72 -6.27
N ASN A 100 -21.15 -33.82 -5.68
CA ASN A 100 -20.17 -33.78 -4.59
C ASN A 100 -18.79 -33.28 -5.04
N TYR A 101 -18.39 -33.57 -6.29
CA TYR A 101 -17.17 -33.02 -6.87
C TYR A 101 -17.27 -31.50 -7.06
N MET A 102 -18.39 -31.01 -7.58
CA MET A 102 -18.64 -29.57 -7.78
C MET A 102 -18.70 -28.80 -6.46
N LYS A 103 -19.31 -29.37 -5.40
CA LYS A 103 -19.37 -28.76 -4.06
C LYS A 103 -18.00 -28.53 -3.40
N ARG A 104 -16.96 -29.28 -3.78
CA ARG A 104 -15.60 -29.06 -3.24
C ARG A 104 -14.97 -27.74 -3.72
N PHE A 105 -15.47 -27.19 -4.82
CA PHE A 105 -15.00 -25.94 -5.42
C PHE A 105 -15.95 -24.78 -5.14
N ASP A 106 -17.09 -25.01 -4.50
CA ASP A 106 -17.98 -23.94 -4.04
C ASP A 106 -17.44 -23.46 -2.68
N THR A 107 -16.66 -22.38 -2.67
CA THR A 107 -16.04 -21.85 -1.45
C THR A 107 -17.05 -21.09 -0.60
N GLU A 108 -18.02 -21.78 -0.02
CA GLU A 108 -18.58 -21.39 1.27
C GLU A 108 -17.85 -22.22 2.33
N LEU A 109 -16.78 -21.66 2.90
CA LEU A 109 -16.21 -22.17 4.13
C LEU A 109 -17.29 -22.00 5.21
N GLU A 110 -18.09 -23.04 5.44
CA GLU A 110 -18.89 -23.16 6.66
C GLU A 110 -17.92 -23.16 7.84
N ILE A 111 -17.77 -22.01 8.48
CA ILE A 111 -17.10 -21.91 9.77
C ILE A 111 -17.89 -22.83 10.70
N PRO A 112 -17.23 -23.80 11.38
CA PRO A 112 -17.93 -24.67 12.31
C PRO A 112 -18.73 -23.83 13.31
N ALA A 113 -20.02 -24.13 13.52
CA ALA A 113 -20.88 -23.42 14.48
C ALA A 113 -20.28 -23.35 15.90
N SER A 114 -19.26 -24.16 16.21
CA SER A 114 -18.47 -24.06 17.44
C SER A 114 -17.54 -22.83 17.54
N LEU A 115 -17.27 -22.15 16.42
CA LEU A 115 -16.52 -20.90 16.33
C LEU A 115 -17.43 -19.67 16.14
N GLU A 116 -18.65 -19.89 15.65
CA GLU A 116 -19.76 -18.95 15.83
C GLU A 116 -20.25 -19.06 17.28
N LEU A 117 -19.46 -18.51 18.22
CA LEU A 117 -20.01 -18.17 19.53
C LEU A 117 -21.02 -17.04 19.32
N ASP A 118 -22.23 -17.41 18.90
CA ASP A 118 -23.40 -16.63 19.24
C ASP A 118 -23.35 -16.40 20.75
N ASN A 119 -23.51 -15.13 21.12
CA ASN A 119 -23.30 -14.56 22.46
C ASN A 119 -24.17 -15.17 23.59
N THR A 120 -24.82 -16.30 23.35
CA THR A 120 -25.75 -16.99 24.25
C THR A 120 -25.15 -18.21 24.96
N ASP A 121 -24.08 -18.84 24.42
CA ASP A 121 -23.66 -20.17 24.89
C ASP A 121 -22.42 -20.20 25.80
N LEU A 122 -21.98 -19.04 26.30
CA LEU A 122 -21.08 -18.96 27.47
C LEU A 122 -21.83 -19.16 28.81
N ILE A 123 -22.84 -20.03 28.85
CA ILE A 123 -23.30 -20.63 30.11
C ILE A 123 -22.30 -21.74 30.46
N LEU A 124 -21.10 -21.33 30.88
CA LEU A 124 -20.13 -22.22 31.52
C LEU A 124 -20.79 -22.79 32.79
N PHE A 125 -21.24 -24.03 32.69
CA PHE A 125 -21.69 -24.92 33.77
C PHE A 125 -22.69 -24.31 34.76
N ASP A 126 -23.96 -24.67 34.55
CA ASP A 126 -25.08 -24.39 35.44
C ASP A 126 -24.90 -25.12 36.80
N PHE A 127 -24.06 -24.57 37.69
CA PHE A 127 -24.01 -24.98 39.09
C PHE A 127 -25.22 -24.41 39.85
N ASN A 128 -26.38 -24.99 39.57
CA ASN A 128 -27.56 -24.87 40.43
C ASN A 128 -27.28 -25.54 41.78
N LYS A 129 -26.64 -24.82 42.71
CA LYS A 129 -26.77 -24.99 44.17
C LYS A 129 -26.05 -23.87 44.92
N ARG A 130 -26.84 -22.98 45.53
CA ARG A 130 -26.46 -21.89 46.47
C ARG A 130 -25.67 -20.74 45.83
N ARG A 131 -26.38 -19.88 45.09
CA ARG A 131 -25.83 -18.65 44.53
C ARG A 131 -25.41 -17.70 45.65
N LYS A 132 -24.10 -17.52 45.82
CA LYS A 132 -23.56 -16.44 46.63
C LYS A 132 -23.67 -15.15 45.80
N PRO A 133 -24.16 -14.03 46.34
CA PRO A 133 -24.30 -12.77 45.59
C PRO A 133 -22.98 -12.29 44.98
N LYS A 134 -21.84 -12.65 45.59
CA LYS A 134 -20.49 -12.37 45.04
C LYS A 134 -20.15 -13.17 43.77
N CYS A 135 -20.71 -14.36 43.56
CA CYS A 135 -20.50 -15.15 42.35
C CYS A 135 -21.34 -14.63 41.19
N GLU A 136 -22.60 -14.25 41.45
CA GLU A 136 -23.46 -13.63 40.43
C GLU A 136 -22.87 -12.30 39.95
N LEU A 137 -22.32 -11.50 40.86
CA LEU A 137 -21.67 -10.25 40.51
C LEU A 137 -20.45 -10.47 39.59
N LYS A 138 -19.61 -11.48 39.88
CA LYS A 138 -18.48 -11.84 39.02
C LYS A 138 -18.91 -12.40 37.65
N GLN A 139 -20.02 -13.14 37.59
CA GLN A 139 -20.58 -13.62 36.33
C GLN A 139 -21.09 -12.45 35.48
N LEU A 140 -21.72 -11.46 36.11
CA LEU A 140 -22.13 -10.22 35.43
C LEU A 140 -20.92 -9.39 34.99
N GLU A 141 -19.86 -9.31 35.78
CA GLU A 141 -18.58 -8.69 35.39
C GLU A 141 -17.97 -9.39 34.16
N GLN A 142 -17.89 -10.72 34.17
CA GLN A 142 -17.35 -11.50 33.05
C GLN A 142 -18.21 -11.34 31.79
N LYS A 143 -19.54 -11.34 31.94
CA LYS A 143 -20.47 -11.09 30.84
C LYS A 143 -20.30 -9.67 30.29
N LEU A 144 -20.13 -8.67 31.15
CA LEU A 144 -19.88 -7.29 30.73
C LEU A 144 -18.59 -7.16 29.93
N ILE A 145 -17.51 -7.85 30.34
CA ILE A 145 -16.24 -7.84 29.62
C ILE A 145 -16.39 -8.50 28.25
N ALA A 146 -16.99 -9.70 28.18
CA ALA A 146 -17.12 -10.47 26.95
C ALA A 146 -18.10 -9.88 25.91
N THR A 147 -19.09 -9.10 26.36
CA THR A 147 -20.15 -8.63 25.47
C THR A 147 -19.72 -7.40 24.67
N TYR A 148 -20.06 -7.41 23.37
CA TYR A 148 -19.80 -6.31 22.45
C TYR A 148 -21.08 -5.65 21.88
N ASP A 149 -22.27 -6.07 22.29
CA ASP A 149 -23.52 -5.38 21.94
C ASP A 149 -23.85 -4.24 22.94
N PRO A 150 -23.96 -2.97 22.49
CA PRO A 150 -24.34 -1.83 23.34
C PRO A 150 -25.61 -2.04 24.16
N LYS A 151 -26.60 -2.77 23.62
CA LYS A 151 -27.88 -3.00 24.31
C LYS A 151 -27.72 -3.93 25.51
N VAL A 152 -27.00 -5.03 25.31
CA VAL A 152 -26.72 -5.99 26.38
C VAL A 152 -25.80 -5.37 27.45
N VAL A 153 -24.85 -4.52 27.05
CA VAL A 153 -24.03 -3.74 28.00
C VAL A 153 -24.92 -2.88 28.90
N ARG A 154 -25.92 -2.20 28.33
CA ARG A 154 -26.90 -1.40 29.10
C ARG A 154 -27.66 -2.26 30.11
N GLU A 155 -28.19 -3.39 29.67
CA GLU A 155 -28.96 -4.32 30.51
C GLU A 155 -28.14 -4.85 31.68
N VAL A 156 -26.92 -5.31 31.41
CA VAL A 156 -26.00 -5.83 32.43
C VAL A 156 -25.64 -4.73 33.44
N LEU A 157 -25.39 -3.50 32.99
CA LEU A 157 -25.12 -2.36 33.88
C LEU A 157 -26.33 -1.94 34.71
N MET A 158 -27.56 -2.04 34.17
CA MET A 158 -28.77 -1.81 34.97
C MET A 158 -28.88 -2.83 36.11
N VAL A 159 -28.62 -4.11 35.83
CA VAL A 159 -28.64 -5.17 36.86
C VAL A 159 -27.52 -4.97 37.90
N ILE A 160 -26.32 -4.56 37.46
CA ILE A 160 -25.20 -4.26 38.37
C ILE A 160 -25.51 -3.06 39.26
N SER A 161 -26.08 -1.99 38.71
CA SER A 161 -26.43 -0.78 39.48
C SER A 161 -27.58 -1.00 40.47
N GLN A 162 -28.50 -1.92 40.18
CA GLN A 162 -29.55 -2.34 41.12
C GLN A 162 -29.03 -3.24 42.25
N ASN A 163 -28.01 -4.06 41.99
CA ASN A 163 -27.48 -5.04 42.93
C ASN A 163 -26.28 -4.56 43.77
N SER A 164 -25.62 -3.45 43.40
CA SER A 164 -24.40 -2.97 44.06
C SER A 164 -24.52 -1.55 44.62
N LEU A 165 -24.48 -1.41 45.95
CA LEU A 165 -24.44 -0.13 46.67
C LEU A 165 -23.01 0.47 46.74
N GLY A 166 -22.31 0.58 45.60
CA GLY A 166 -21.13 1.46 45.51
C GLY A 166 -19.76 0.86 45.18
N ILE A 167 -19.66 -0.26 44.44
CA ILE A 167 -18.39 -0.66 43.80
C ILE A 167 -18.31 0.09 42.46
N SER A 168 -17.24 0.87 42.24
CA SER A 168 -17.06 1.57 40.97
C SER A 168 -16.74 0.57 39.86
N VAL A 169 -17.59 0.53 38.82
CA VAL A 169 -17.43 -0.28 37.60
C VAL A 169 -16.08 -0.05 36.91
N TRP A 170 -15.42 1.05 37.25
CA TRP A 170 -14.18 1.54 36.65
C TRP A 170 -12.97 0.63 36.93
N GLY A 171 -13.02 -0.17 38.00
CA GLY A 171 -11.95 -1.10 38.38
C GLY A 171 -12.14 -2.55 37.92
N MET A 172 -13.19 -2.85 37.15
CA MET A 172 -13.51 -4.23 36.74
C MET A 172 -12.49 -4.82 35.76
N ASN A 173 -11.98 -3.98 34.85
CA ASN A 173 -10.96 -4.38 33.88
C ASN A 173 -9.78 -3.39 33.94
N PRO A 174 -8.56 -3.83 34.29
CA PRO A 174 -7.39 -2.96 34.32
C PRO A 174 -6.99 -2.43 32.93
N LEU A 175 -7.47 -3.06 31.84
CA LEU A 175 -7.20 -2.62 30.47
C LEU A 175 -8.08 -1.43 30.03
N TRP A 176 -9.14 -1.12 30.78
CA TRP A 176 -10.04 -0.01 30.48
C TRP A 176 -9.47 1.31 31.02
N GLU A 177 -8.49 1.84 30.32
CA GLU A 177 -7.87 3.12 30.66
C GLU A 177 -8.37 4.26 29.75
N LEU A 178 -9.03 5.24 30.36
CA LEU A 178 -9.48 6.45 29.68
C LEU A 178 -8.47 7.62 29.88
N PRO A 179 -8.36 8.52 28.90
CA PRO A 179 -7.58 9.75 29.05
C PRO A 179 -8.03 10.61 30.25
N ILE A 180 -7.07 11.22 30.94
CA ILE A 180 -7.31 12.05 32.14
C ILE A 180 -8.42 13.11 31.94
N PRO A 181 -8.49 13.85 30.80
CA PRO A 181 -9.55 14.82 30.59
C PRO A 181 -10.95 14.20 30.59
N LEU A 182 -11.12 13.03 29.95
CA LEU A 182 -12.40 12.32 29.92
C LEU A 182 -12.76 11.79 31.31
N GLN A 183 -11.78 11.20 32.00
CA GLN A 183 -11.96 10.69 33.35
C GLN A 183 -12.38 11.81 34.33
N SER A 184 -11.76 12.99 34.23
CA SER A 184 -12.10 14.14 35.08
C SER A 184 -13.54 14.62 34.87
N VAL A 185 -14.01 14.69 33.62
CA VAL A 185 -15.39 15.08 33.31
C VAL A 185 -16.36 14.02 33.80
N LEU A 186 -16.05 12.73 33.60
CA LEU A 186 -16.86 11.62 34.12
C LEU A 186 -16.97 11.64 35.65
N GLN A 187 -15.87 11.93 36.37
CA GLN A 187 -15.88 12.03 37.83
C GLN A 187 -16.75 13.20 38.34
N SER A 188 -16.89 14.26 37.54
CA SER A 188 -17.73 15.41 37.87
C SER A 188 -19.23 15.22 37.59
N LEU A 189 -19.63 14.09 36.98
CA LEU A 189 -21.04 13.73 36.83
C LEU A 189 -21.61 13.23 38.15
N SER A 190 -22.92 13.39 38.34
CA SER A 190 -23.63 12.81 39.48
C SER A 190 -23.45 11.30 39.48
N ARG A 191 -23.09 10.73 40.64
CA ARG A 191 -22.96 9.27 40.79
C ARG A 191 -24.26 8.59 40.40
N GLY A 192 -24.17 7.60 39.51
CA GLY A 192 -25.33 6.86 39.02
C GLY A 192 -25.06 6.15 37.70
N PHE A 193 -26.10 5.54 37.15
CA PHE A 193 -26.03 4.72 35.92
C PHE A 193 -25.32 5.41 34.75
N LEU A 194 -25.61 6.70 34.50
CA LEU A 194 -25.03 7.43 33.37
C LEU A 194 -23.50 7.53 33.45
N GLN A 195 -22.95 7.69 34.65
CA GLN A 195 -21.51 7.78 34.88
C GLN A 195 -20.81 6.45 34.55
N ASP A 196 -21.35 5.33 35.04
CA ASP A 196 -20.79 4.00 34.78
C ASP A 196 -21.00 3.56 33.34
N PHE A 197 -22.18 3.84 32.77
CA PHE A 197 -22.47 3.59 31.36
C PHE A 197 -21.52 4.36 30.43
N ALA A 198 -21.33 5.66 30.66
CA ALA A 198 -20.41 6.46 29.85
C ALA A 198 -18.96 5.95 29.94
N TYR A 199 -18.50 5.55 31.13
CA TYR A 199 -17.15 4.99 31.30
C TYR A 199 -16.95 3.71 30.50
N VAL A 200 -17.86 2.73 30.64
CA VAL A 200 -17.74 1.43 29.96
C VAL A 200 -17.86 1.57 28.45
N MET A 201 -18.77 2.42 27.96
CA MET A 201 -18.97 2.64 26.53
C MET A 201 -17.74 3.28 25.88
N LEU A 202 -17.13 4.28 26.54
CA LEU A 202 -15.89 4.90 26.06
C LEU A 202 -14.71 3.92 26.10
N ALA A 203 -14.60 3.12 27.17
CA ALA A 203 -13.53 2.14 27.29
C ALA A 203 -13.62 1.03 26.24
N LYS A 204 -14.81 0.46 26.03
CA LYS A 204 -15.06 -0.55 24.98
C LYS A 204 -14.90 0.02 23.58
N SER A 205 -15.31 1.26 23.35
CA SER A 205 -15.07 1.93 22.07
C SER A 205 -13.57 2.04 21.76
N LYS A 206 -12.76 2.46 22.74
CA LYS A 206 -11.29 2.54 22.61
C LYS A 206 -10.66 1.16 22.39
N GLU A 207 -11.10 0.14 23.12
CA GLU A 207 -10.68 -1.25 22.93
C GLU A 207 -10.92 -1.72 21.48
N GLN A 208 -12.12 -1.45 20.95
CA GLN A 208 -12.48 -1.81 19.58
C GLN A 208 -11.74 -0.99 18.50
N MET A 209 -11.44 0.28 18.79
CA MET A 209 -10.59 1.10 17.92
C MET A 209 -9.18 0.52 17.80
N LEU A 210 -8.59 0.09 18.92
CA LEU A 210 -7.28 -0.58 18.93
C LEU A 210 -7.31 -1.96 18.25
N ALA A 211 -8.45 -2.67 18.33
CA ALA A 211 -8.68 -3.91 17.61
C ALA A 211 -9.03 -3.72 16.11
N THR A 212 -8.97 -2.49 15.59
CA THR A 212 -9.28 -2.11 14.20
C THR A 212 -10.74 -2.32 13.76
N ASN A 213 -11.67 -2.53 14.70
CA ASN A 213 -13.11 -2.64 14.42
C ASN A 213 -13.81 -1.29 14.59
N TYR A 214 -13.65 -0.41 13.60
CA TYR A 214 -14.14 0.98 13.67
C TYR A 214 -15.66 1.08 13.69
N ASN A 215 -16.38 0.23 12.96
CA ASN A 215 -17.85 0.27 12.91
C ASN A 215 -18.47 0.01 14.29
N LEU A 216 -17.95 -0.99 15.01
CA LEU A 216 -18.42 -1.30 16.36
C LEU A 216 -18.01 -0.19 17.35
N SER A 217 -16.78 0.32 17.23
CA SER A 217 -16.27 1.42 18.04
C SER A 217 -17.15 2.67 17.92
N LEU A 218 -17.55 3.05 16.69
CA LEU A 218 -18.46 4.15 16.42
C LEU A 218 -19.87 3.89 16.97
N ARG A 219 -20.39 2.67 16.82
CA ARG A 219 -21.72 2.29 17.34
C ARG A 219 -21.81 2.45 18.85
N PHE A 220 -20.76 2.10 19.60
CA PHE A 220 -20.68 2.36 21.03
C PHE A 220 -20.79 3.86 21.35
N ILE A 221 -19.99 4.70 20.70
CA ILE A 221 -20.02 6.14 20.99
C ILE A 221 -21.34 6.80 20.55
N GLN A 222 -21.91 6.40 19.42
CA GLN A 222 -23.22 6.91 18.95
C GLN A 222 -24.34 6.56 19.93
N THR A 223 -24.36 5.33 20.45
CA THR A 223 -25.33 4.91 21.47
C THR A 223 -25.18 5.74 22.76
N LEU A 224 -23.94 6.07 23.14
CA LEU A 224 -23.68 6.95 24.28
C LEU A 224 -24.13 8.40 23.99
N GLU A 225 -23.93 8.91 22.78
CA GLU A 225 -24.37 10.24 22.36
C GLU A 225 -25.90 10.38 22.43
N GLU A 226 -26.64 9.35 22.00
CA GLU A 226 -28.11 9.28 22.10
C GLU A 226 -28.58 9.36 23.56
N GLU A 227 -27.94 8.62 24.48
CA GLU A 227 -28.28 8.67 25.91
C GLU A 227 -27.96 10.03 26.55
N LEU A 228 -26.89 10.69 26.11
CA LEU A 228 -26.52 12.01 26.62
C LEU A 228 -27.45 13.12 26.13
N LYS A 229 -28.10 12.97 24.96
CA LYS A 229 -29.12 13.93 24.47
C LYS A 229 -30.36 13.97 25.35
N ILE A 230 -30.68 12.87 26.03
CA ILE A 230 -31.83 12.75 26.93
C ILE A 230 -31.56 13.48 28.26
N SER A 231 -30.30 13.60 28.66
CA SER A 231 -29.90 14.17 29.95
C SER A 231 -29.42 15.62 29.81
N SER A 232 -29.89 16.52 30.67
CA SER A 232 -29.56 17.96 30.59
C SER A 232 -28.58 18.38 31.69
N GLY A 233 -27.46 19.02 31.33
CA GLY A 233 -26.50 19.55 32.31
C GLY A 233 -25.23 20.15 31.69
N SER A 234 -24.59 21.09 32.39
CA SER A 234 -23.34 21.74 31.95
C SER A 234 -22.21 20.74 31.70
N ASN A 235 -21.95 19.83 32.65
CA ASN A 235 -20.93 18.77 32.49
C ASN A 235 -21.29 17.75 31.40
N ILE A 236 -22.59 17.57 31.10
CA ILE A 236 -23.08 16.70 30.02
C ILE A 236 -22.81 17.34 28.66
N ALA A 237 -22.99 18.66 28.52
CA ALA A 237 -22.61 19.39 27.32
C ALA A 237 -21.09 19.32 27.07
N LYS A 238 -20.28 19.42 28.13
CA LYS A 238 -18.82 19.21 28.04
C LYS A 238 -18.48 17.80 27.56
N LEU A 239 -19.11 16.78 28.15
CA LEU A 239 -18.89 15.38 27.76
C LEU A 239 -19.34 15.11 26.32
N SER A 240 -20.50 15.64 25.90
CA SER A 240 -21.00 15.52 24.54
C SER A 240 -20.03 16.12 23.52
N GLN A 241 -19.42 17.27 23.83
CA GLN A 241 -18.40 17.86 22.96
C GLN A 241 -17.13 17.00 22.88
N MET A 242 -16.67 16.43 24.01
CA MET A 242 -15.52 15.52 24.01
C MET A 242 -15.79 14.24 23.24
N ILE A 243 -16.99 13.69 23.33
CA ILE A 243 -17.45 12.52 22.58
C ILE A 243 -17.43 12.79 21.08
N LYS A 244 -17.87 13.96 20.62
CA LYS A 244 -17.76 14.35 19.21
C LYS A 244 -16.31 14.33 18.72
N TRP A 245 -15.37 14.74 19.57
CA TRP A 245 -13.95 14.67 19.25
C TRP A 245 -13.40 13.24 19.24
N GLU A 246 -13.89 12.34 20.09
CA GLU A 246 -13.53 10.92 20.05
C GLU A 246 -14.11 10.23 18.80
N ILE A 247 -15.34 10.57 18.38
CA ILE A 247 -15.90 10.13 17.07
C ILE A 247 -14.98 10.58 15.94
N LEU A 248 -14.57 11.86 15.96
CA LEU A 248 -13.67 12.41 14.95
C LEU A 248 -12.32 11.67 14.94
N LEU A 249 -11.74 11.37 16.11
CA LEU A 249 -10.50 10.62 16.22
C LEU A 249 -10.61 9.22 15.61
N ILE A 250 -11.68 8.48 15.92
CA ILE A 250 -11.92 7.13 15.35
C ILE A 250 -12.04 7.21 13.83
N GLN A 251 -12.77 8.20 13.31
CA GLN A 251 -12.91 8.41 11.86
C GLN A 251 -11.56 8.72 11.19
N ILE A 252 -10.73 9.56 11.81
CA ILE A 252 -9.38 9.86 11.30
C ILE A 252 -8.52 8.59 11.28
N VAL A 253 -8.49 7.84 12.38
CA VAL A 253 -7.70 6.59 12.48
C VAL A 253 -8.18 5.56 11.46
N GLN A 254 -9.49 5.42 11.27
CA GLN A 254 -10.07 4.56 10.24
C GLN A 254 -9.56 4.93 8.85
N VAL A 255 -9.64 6.21 8.46
CA VAL A 255 -9.16 6.68 7.15
C VAL A 255 -7.65 6.45 6.97
N LEU A 256 -6.84 6.68 8.01
CA LEU A 256 -5.40 6.50 7.94
C LEU A 256 -4.96 5.03 7.84
N ASN A 257 -5.74 4.10 8.42
CA ASN A 257 -5.46 2.66 8.41
C ASN A 257 -6.04 1.96 7.18
N GLU A 258 -7.18 2.40 6.66
CA GLU A 258 -7.80 1.86 5.43
C GLU A 258 -7.22 2.48 4.15
N TRP A 259 -6.28 3.44 4.27
CA TRP A 259 -5.67 4.13 3.14
C TRP A 259 -5.02 3.13 2.14
N PRO A 260 -5.23 3.26 0.81
CA PRO A 260 -5.88 4.37 0.09
C PRO A 260 -7.39 4.17 -0.20
N LYS A 261 -8.07 3.22 0.44
CA LYS A 261 -9.50 2.97 0.18
C LYS A 261 -10.36 4.18 0.58
N ASN A 262 -11.39 4.47 -0.20
CA ASN A 262 -12.34 5.56 0.07
C ASN A 262 -13.58 5.03 0.79
N SER A 263 -13.50 4.84 2.10
CA SER A 263 -14.63 4.40 2.93
C SER A 263 -15.47 5.56 3.48
N ILE A 264 -14.85 6.71 3.72
CA ILE A 264 -15.46 7.89 4.34
C ILE A 264 -15.38 9.10 3.42
N ASP A 265 -16.36 10.01 3.49
CA ASP A 265 -16.30 11.31 2.85
C ASP A 265 -15.16 12.17 3.44
N LYS A 266 -14.08 12.25 2.68
CA LYS A 266 -12.86 13.00 3.03
C LYS A 266 -13.13 14.49 3.23
N ASN A 267 -14.08 15.08 2.49
CA ASN A 267 -14.34 16.53 2.60
C ASN A 267 -15.09 16.87 3.88
N ALA A 268 -16.11 16.08 4.23
CA ALA A 268 -16.81 16.23 5.50
C ALA A 268 -15.85 16.06 6.69
N LEU A 269 -14.94 15.08 6.62
CA LEU A 269 -13.93 14.85 7.65
C LEU A 269 -12.94 16.02 7.77
N ALA A 270 -12.48 16.59 6.64
CA ALA A 270 -11.61 17.76 6.64
C ALA A 270 -12.30 18.96 7.32
N ASN A 271 -13.54 19.26 6.96
CA ASN A 271 -14.30 20.35 7.57
C ASN A 271 -14.49 20.14 9.09
N ALA A 272 -14.72 18.90 9.53
CA ALA A 272 -14.80 18.57 10.96
C ALA A 272 -13.47 18.79 11.69
N CYS A 273 -12.34 18.48 11.05
CA CYS A 273 -11.00 18.77 11.58
C CYS A 273 -10.73 20.27 11.69
N GLU A 274 -11.09 21.06 10.66
CA GLU A 274 -10.96 22.52 10.66
C GLU A 274 -11.78 23.14 11.80
N ASN A 275 -13.05 22.74 11.95
CA ASN A 275 -13.92 23.18 13.04
C ASN A 275 -13.34 22.81 14.41
N CYS A 276 -12.79 21.60 14.56
CA CYS A 276 -12.17 21.15 15.82
C CYS A 276 -10.96 22.02 16.22
N LEU A 277 -10.19 22.52 15.24
CA LEU A 277 -9.01 23.35 15.50
C LEU A 277 -9.38 24.82 15.71
N GLN A 278 -10.36 25.34 14.98
CA GLN A 278 -10.83 26.72 15.11
C GLN A 278 -11.63 26.98 16.38
N ASN A 279 -12.36 25.97 16.89
CA ASN A 279 -13.23 26.13 18.05
C ASN A 279 -12.43 26.44 19.32
N SER A 280 -12.38 27.73 19.65
CA SER A 280 -11.92 28.30 20.92
C SER A 280 -13.06 28.43 21.91
N GLU A 281 -13.88 27.38 22.04
CA GLU A 281 -14.81 27.31 23.17
C GLU A 281 -14.05 27.03 24.48
N THR A 282 -14.72 27.22 25.62
CA THR A 282 -14.16 27.07 26.99
C THR A 282 -13.44 25.73 27.29
N ILE A 283 -13.49 24.76 26.36
CA ILE A 283 -12.89 23.43 26.46
C ILE A 283 -11.93 23.26 25.28
N LEU A 284 -10.69 22.89 25.57
CA LEU A 284 -9.69 22.63 24.54
C LEU A 284 -9.67 21.14 24.17
N PRO A 285 -9.53 20.79 22.87
CA PRO A 285 -9.34 19.39 22.47
C PRO A 285 -8.01 18.87 22.99
N ARG A 286 -7.98 17.56 23.30
CA ARG A 286 -6.78 16.84 23.72
C ARG A 286 -5.69 16.95 22.66
N THR A 287 -4.42 16.93 23.10
CA THR A 287 -3.25 17.02 22.22
C THR A 287 -3.28 15.98 21.11
N GLU A 288 -3.54 14.72 21.45
CA GLU A 288 -3.65 13.60 20.50
C GLU A 288 -4.69 13.88 19.40
N ILE A 289 -5.90 14.29 19.77
CA ILE A 289 -6.98 14.58 18.81
C ILE A 289 -6.55 15.68 17.84
N ALA A 290 -5.95 16.75 18.37
CA ALA A 290 -5.53 17.85 17.53
C ALA A 290 -4.34 17.50 16.61
N GLU A 291 -3.40 16.70 17.09
CA GLU A 291 -2.30 16.17 16.26
C GLU A 291 -2.84 15.31 15.12
N HIS A 292 -3.79 14.42 15.40
CA HIS A 292 -4.46 13.63 14.37
C HIS A 292 -5.28 14.47 13.39
N CYS A 293 -5.96 15.53 13.84
CA CYS A 293 -6.63 16.49 12.95
C CYS A 293 -5.64 17.17 12.00
N VAL A 294 -4.49 17.61 12.51
CA VAL A 294 -3.43 18.24 11.70
C VAL A 294 -2.85 17.25 10.67
N ILE A 295 -2.56 16.01 11.09
CA ILE A 295 -2.10 14.94 10.21
C ILE A 295 -3.13 14.64 9.12
N CYS A 296 -4.41 14.56 9.49
CA CYS A 296 -5.50 14.30 8.56
C CYS A 296 -5.60 15.42 7.52
N LEU A 297 -5.60 16.69 7.94
CA LEU A 297 -5.65 17.84 7.03
C LEU A 297 -4.45 17.88 6.08
N LEU A 298 -3.25 17.54 6.58
CA LEU A 298 -2.05 17.45 5.78
C LEU A 298 -2.18 16.37 4.69
N ASN A 299 -2.67 15.18 5.07
CA ASN A 299 -2.87 14.04 4.18
C ASN A 299 -4.03 14.25 3.18
N LEU A 300 -5.01 15.10 3.51
CA LEU A 300 -6.13 15.44 2.64
C LEU A 300 -5.83 16.61 1.70
N GLY A 301 -4.63 17.19 1.75
CA GLY A 301 -4.23 18.29 0.87
C GLY A 301 -4.80 19.66 1.25
N LYS A 302 -5.34 19.84 2.46
CA LYS A 302 -5.89 21.13 2.96
C LYS A 302 -4.77 22.05 3.44
N TRP A 303 -3.79 22.31 2.58
CA TRP A 303 -2.56 23.05 2.93
C TRP A 303 -2.79 24.54 3.21
N GLU A 304 -3.74 25.17 2.51
CA GLU A 304 -4.05 26.60 2.71
C GLU A 304 -4.51 26.92 4.13
N PHE A 305 -5.32 26.04 4.72
CA PHE A 305 -5.77 26.16 6.10
C PHE A 305 -4.58 26.06 7.07
N LEU A 306 -3.73 25.04 6.90
CA LEU A 306 -2.58 24.78 7.79
C LEU A 306 -1.53 25.89 7.78
N VAL A 307 -1.33 26.55 6.63
CA VAL A 307 -0.36 27.66 6.50
C VAL A 307 -0.86 28.93 7.20
N ASN A 308 -2.17 29.19 7.15
CA ASN A 308 -2.77 30.42 7.67
C ASN A 308 -3.16 30.32 9.15
N PHE A 309 -3.19 29.12 9.74
CA PHE A 309 -3.62 28.91 11.12
C PHE A 309 -2.51 29.22 12.15
N ASP A 310 -2.93 29.68 13.33
CA ASP A 310 -2.04 30.18 14.41
C ASP A 310 -1.15 29.08 15.02
N LYS A 311 0.18 29.30 14.99
CA LYS A 311 1.24 28.32 15.24
C LYS A 311 1.53 28.05 16.73
N ARG A 312 0.50 27.98 17.57
CA ARG A 312 0.69 27.80 19.03
C ARG A 312 1.19 26.42 19.45
N ARG A 313 1.11 25.42 18.57
CA ARG A 313 1.48 24.01 18.83
C ARG A 313 2.63 23.58 17.92
N SER A 314 3.60 22.85 18.46
CA SER A 314 4.79 22.40 17.72
C SER A 314 4.46 21.48 16.55
N SER A 315 3.50 20.56 16.73
CA SER A 315 3.00 19.68 15.65
C SER A 315 2.40 20.46 14.47
N LEU A 316 1.74 21.57 14.76
CA LEU A 316 1.18 22.46 13.74
C LEU A 316 2.27 23.29 13.05
N GLU A 317 3.29 23.75 13.78
CA GLU A 317 4.42 24.45 13.17
C GLU A 317 5.11 23.59 12.11
N ILE A 318 5.40 22.33 12.44
CA ILE A 318 5.99 21.35 11.51
C ILE A 318 5.04 21.10 10.33
N ALA A 319 3.77 20.82 10.59
CA ALA A 319 2.79 20.55 9.53
C ALA A 319 2.59 21.76 8.61
N SER A 320 2.61 22.99 9.14
CA SER A 320 2.54 24.23 8.36
C SER A 320 3.77 24.41 7.46
N ALA A 321 4.96 24.04 7.95
CA ALA A 321 6.19 24.07 7.16
C ALA A 321 6.16 23.02 6.03
N ILE A 322 5.63 21.82 6.28
CA ILE A 322 5.41 20.80 5.26
C ILE A 322 4.35 21.29 4.25
N ALA A 323 3.23 21.83 4.69
CA ALA A 323 2.17 22.34 3.83
C ALA A 323 2.68 23.47 2.90
N CYS A 324 3.44 24.43 3.44
CA CYS A 324 4.04 25.52 2.67
C CYS A 324 5.04 25.00 1.63
N THR A 325 5.90 24.05 1.99
CA THR A 325 6.84 23.42 1.04
C THR A 325 6.12 22.59 -0.02
N CYS A 326 5.02 21.91 0.31
CA CYS A 326 4.18 21.18 -0.65
C CYS A 326 3.51 22.11 -1.67
N GLN A 327 3.00 23.27 -1.25
CA GLN A 327 2.43 24.26 -2.17
C GLN A 327 3.46 24.75 -3.20
N GLU A 328 4.67 25.09 -2.74
CA GLU A 328 5.73 25.54 -3.66
C GLU A 328 6.27 24.39 -4.52
N TRP A 329 6.32 23.17 -3.98
CA TRP A 329 6.67 21.96 -4.73
C TRP A 329 5.75 21.73 -5.92
N VAL A 330 4.43 21.75 -5.70
CA VAL A 330 3.43 21.61 -6.77
C VAL A 330 3.55 22.74 -7.78
N ARG A 331 3.77 23.97 -7.32
CA ARG A 331 3.99 25.13 -8.20
C ARG A 331 5.23 24.96 -9.08
N ASN A 332 6.33 24.44 -8.53
CA ASN A 332 7.57 24.22 -9.27
C ASN A 332 7.41 23.09 -10.29
N LYS A 333 6.76 21.98 -9.93
CA LYS A 333 6.41 20.92 -10.89
C LYS A 333 5.58 21.44 -12.06
N MET A 334 4.57 22.27 -11.79
CA MET A 334 3.76 22.86 -12.85
C MET A 334 4.58 23.76 -13.80
N LYS A 335 5.53 24.52 -13.26
CA LYS A 335 6.44 25.35 -14.09
C LYS A 335 7.37 24.47 -14.92
N GLU A 336 7.95 23.45 -14.31
CA GLU A 336 8.84 22.49 -14.98
C GLU A 336 8.14 21.77 -16.14
N GLU A 337 6.93 21.25 -15.92
CA GLU A 337 6.13 20.62 -16.98
C GLU A 337 5.77 21.60 -18.12
N GLN A 338 5.46 22.86 -17.80
CA GLN A 338 5.16 23.88 -18.80
C GLN A 338 6.41 24.25 -19.63
N GLU A 339 7.58 24.29 -19.01
CA GLU A 339 8.85 24.62 -19.68
C GLU A 339 9.36 23.45 -20.53
N GLN A 340 9.21 22.21 -20.05
CA GLN A 340 9.49 21.00 -20.83
C GLN A 340 8.61 20.93 -22.10
N ARG A 341 7.31 21.27 -22.00
CA ARG A 341 6.41 21.35 -23.16
C ARG A 341 6.80 22.44 -24.16
N ARG A 342 7.51 23.48 -23.71
CA ARG A 342 8.02 24.57 -24.57
C ARG A 342 9.37 24.24 -25.23
N GLY A 343 9.94 23.05 -24.98
CA GLY A 343 11.19 22.61 -25.58
C GLY A 343 12.43 23.39 -25.10
N LEU A 344 12.34 24.08 -23.96
CA LEU A 344 13.51 24.75 -23.38
C LEU A 344 14.39 23.70 -22.68
N GLU A 345 15.66 23.61 -23.09
CA GLU A 345 16.65 22.81 -22.37
C GLU A 345 16.78 23.29 -20.91
N SER A 346 16.88 22.34 -19.99
CA SER A 346 16.94 22.51 -18.52
C SER A 346 18.06 23.44 -18.01
N LYS A 347 19.01 23.85 -18.87
CA LYS A 347 20.13 24.74 -18.53
C LYS A 347 19.78 26.23 -18.43
N LYS A 348 18.58 26.68 -18.85
CA LYS A 348 18.18 28.10 -18.81
C LYS A 348 17.14 28.45 -17.74
N ILE A 349 16.72 27.48 -16.94
CA ILE A 349 15.69 27.64 -15.92
C ILE A 349 16.35 28.22 -14.64
N PRO A 350 15.83 29.32 -14.05
CA PRO A 350 16.33 29.78 -12.76
C PRO A 350 16.18 28.66 -11.72
N PRO A 351 17.15 28.49 -10.79
CA PRO A 351 17.10 27.38 -9.85
C PRO A 351 15.82 27.49 -9.00
N PHE A 352 14.95 26.50 -9.10
CA PHE A 352 13.81 26.35 -8.19
C PHE A 352 14.34 26.24 -6.75
N GLN A 353 13.71 26.96 -5.82
CA GLN A 353 14.13 26.97 -4.42
C GLN A 353 12.92 26.70 -3.52
N LEU A 354 13.11 25.83 -2.54
CA LEU A 354 12.10 25.52 -1.53
C LEU A 354 12.31 26.36 -0.25
N PRO A 355 11.23 26.64 0.51
CA PRO A 355 11.33 27.28 1.82
C PRO A 355 12.27 26.54 2.77
N LYS A 356 13.20 27.27 3.40
CA LYS A 356 14.17 26.72 4.36
C LYS A 356 13.57 26.36 5.72
N VAL A 357 12.36 26.81 6.03
CA VAL A 357 11.73 26.61 7.34
C VAL A 357 11.66 25.13 7.72
N LEU A 358 11.24 24.25 6.81
CA LEU A 358 11.19 22.81 7.07
C LEU A 358 12.60 22.22 7.28
N TRP A 359 13.55 22.64 6.44
CA TRP A 359 14.95 22.23 6.51
C TRP A 359 15.57 22.56 7.87
N ASP A 360 15.37 23.78 8.34
CA ASP A 360 15.93 24.29 9.59
C ASP A 360 15.29 23.65 10.84
N ILE A 361 14.01 23.27 10.77
CA ILE A 361 13.32 22.55 11.86
C ILE A 361 13.80 21.10 11.97
N VAL A 362 14.03 20.43 10.83
CA VAL A 362 14.33 18.99 10.81
C VAL A 362 15.82 18.69 11.01
N LEU A 363 16.71 19.54 10.49
CA LEU A 363 18.16 19.34 10.54
C LEU A 363 18.71 19.10 11.98
N PRO A 364 18.30 19.85 13.03
CA PRO A 364 18.81 19.66 14.39
C PRO A 364 18.54 18.27 15.00
N ILE A 365 17.53 17.54 14.52
CA ILE A 365 17.16 16.21 15.01
C ILE A 365 18.28 15.18 14.78
N PHE A 366 19.08 15.40 13.73
CA PHE A 366 20.19 14.54 13.35
C PHE A 366 21.51 14.99 13.97
N GLY A 367 21.53 16.07 14.74
CA GLY A 367 22.73 16.54 15.42
C GLY A 367 23.26 15.50 16.41
N LEU A 368 24.56 15.25 16.38
CA LEU A 368 25.25 14.51 17.43
C LEU A 368 25.25 15.42 18.67
N SER A 369 24.64 14.96 19.76
CA SER A 369 24.63 15.68 21.04
C SER A 369 26.05 16.12 21.38
N SER A 370 26.28 17.43 21.52
CA SER A 370 27.60 17.96 21.78
C SER A 370 28.08 17.47 23.15
N HIS A 371 28.99 16.50 23.17
CA HIS A 371 29.82 16.21 24.34
C HIS A 371 30.86 17.33 24.54
N GLN A 372 30.43 18.59 24.64
CA GLN A 372 31.28 19.67 25.12
C GLN A 372 30.90 19.98 26.57
N LYS A 373 31.82 19.61 27.46
CA LYS A 373 31.93 20.07 28.85
C LYS A 373 31.63 21.57 28.95
N ARG A 374 30.47 21.96 29.51
CA ARG A 374 30.27 23.15 30.37
C ARG A 374 28.81 23.27 30.84
N GLY A 375 28.60 23.26 32.16
CA GLY A 375 27.45 23.89 32.81
C GLY A 375 26.22 23.00 33.06
N ASN A 376 26.22 22.29 34.18
CA ASN A 376 25.08 21.58 34.76
C ASN A 376 23.99 22.60 35.17
N GLN A 377 22.91 22.71 34.38
CA GLN A 377 21.53 23.11 34.73
C GLN A 377 20.72 23.63 33.51
N GLY A 378 21.38 24.08 32.43
CA GLY A 378 20.71 24.60 31.22
C GLY A 378 20.49 23.58 30.09
N SER A 379 21.35 22.56 29.96
CA SER A 379 21.30 21.63 28.81
C SER A 379 20.12 20.65 28.86
N VAL A 380 19.69 20.22 30.05
CA VAL A 380 18.60 19.25 30.22
C VAL A 380 17.27 19.77 29.64
N TYR A 381 17.00 21.08 29.75
CA TYR A 381 15.79 21.69 29.21
C TYR A 381 15.80 21.74 27.67
N GLN A 382 16.94 22.07 27.05
CA GLN A 382 17.08 22.07 25.59
C GLN A 382 17.04 20.64 25.01
N ASP A 383 17.67 19.67 25.69
CA ASP A 383 17.62 18.27 25.28
C ASP A 383 16.19 17.71 25.37
N SER A 384 15.42 18.10 26.39
CA SER A 384 14.01 17.69 26.52
C SER A 384 13.10 18.24 25.41
N GLN A 385 13.32 19.50 24.99
CA GLN A 385 12.56 20.12 23.90
C GLN A 385 12.89 19.50 22.55
N LEU A 386 14.18 19.21 22.30
CA LEU A 386 14.62 18.53 21.08
C LEU A 386 14.10 17.08 21.02
N MET A 387 14.05 16.37 22.15
CA MET A 387 13.46 15.04 22.23
C MET A 387 11.96 15.06 21.94
N ASN A 388 11.22 16.02 22.49
CA ASN A 388 9.79 16.19 22.18
C ASN A 388 9.56 16.56 20.70
N LEU A 389 10.43 17.40 20.12
CA LEU A 389 10.39 17.72 18.69
C LEU A 389 10.63 16.47 17.85
N LYS A 390 11.64 15.66 18.22
CA LYS A 390 11.95 14.39 17.56
C LYS A 390 10.79 13.41 17.61
N THR A 391 10.14 13.22 18.78
CA THR A 391 8.97 12.33 18.87
C THR A 391 7.82 12.81 18.00
N ASN A 392 7.56 14.13 17.97
CA ASN A 392 6.49 14.71 17.16
C ASN A 392 6.76 14.58 15.67
N ILE A 393 8.01 14.74 15.23
CA ILE A 393 8.37 14.59 13.81
C ILE A 393 8.30 13.13 13.39
N MET A 394 8.74 12.21 14.23
CA MET A 394 8.63 10.78 13.96
C MET A 394 7.16 10.31 13.92
N SER A 395 6.31 10.83 14.81
CA SER A 395 4.87 10.52 14.81
C SER A 395 4.15 11.11 13.59
N LEU A 396 4.52 12.34 13.17
CA LEU A 396 4.02 12.94 11.94
C LEU A 396 4.44 12.10 10.73
N PHE A 397 5.73 11.81 10.56
CA PHE A 397 6.26 11.10 9.39
C PHE A 397 5.69 9.68 9.26
N SER A 398 5.54 8.95 10.37
CA SER A 398 4.94 7.61 10.36
C SER A 398 3.45 7.60 9.99
N ASN A 399 2.75 8.72 10.17
CA ASN A 399 1.33 8.85 9.83
C ASN A 399 1.06 9.63 8.54
N MET A 400 2.09 10.02 7.78
CA MET A 400 1.91 10.60 6.44
C MET A 400 1.44 9.55 5.44
N ARG A 401 0.50 9.95 4.58
CA ARG A 401 -0.12 9.13 3.54
C ARG A 401 -0.19 9.84 2.18
N ASP A 402 -0.17 11.18 2.16
CA ASP A 402 -0.22 11.96 0.91
C ASP A 402 1.08 11.81 0.10
N PRO A 403 1.00 11.53 -1.22
CA PRO A 403 2.18 11.26 -2.04
C PRO A 403 3.06 12.50 -2.24
N THR A 404 2.51 13.71 -2.23
CA THR A 404 3.31 14.93 -2.39
C THR A 404 4.04 15.26 -1.09
N CYS A 405 3.38 15.14 0.06
CA CYS A 405 4.02 15.30 1.37
C CYS A 405 5.16 14.28 1.56
N LEU A 406 4.91 13.01 1.21
CA LEU A 406 5.94 11.97 1.23
C LEU A 406 7.11 12.32 0.29
N SER A 407 6.84 12.80 -0.92
CA SER A 407 7.90 13.19 -1.88
C SER A 407 8.76 14.36 -1.38
N VAL A 408 8.14 15.38 -0.76
CA VAL A 408 8.85 16.52 -0.18
C VAL A 408 9.76 16.06 0.96
N VAL A 409 9.27 15.24 1.88
CA VAL A 409 10.09 14.73 3.00
C VAL A 409 11.20 13.80 2.51
N ILE A 410 10.89 12.91 1.57
CA ILE A 410 11.87 12.00 0.96
C ILE A 410 12.97 12.77 0.22
N SER A 411 12.64 13.79 -0.58
CA SER A 411 13.63 14.60 -1.30
C SER A 411 14.53 15.39 -0.35
N MET A 412 13.97 15.94 0.73
CA MET A 412 14.73 16.63 1.77
C MET A 412 15.73 15.69 2.47
N LEU A 413 15.26 14.52 2.92
CA LEU A 413 16.12 13.52 3.59
C LEU A 413 17.19 12.98 2.64
N THR A 414 16.87 12.81 1.35
CA THR A 414 17.83 12.42 0.33
C THR A 414 18.91 13.49 0.16
N ARG A 415 18.53 14.77 0.13
CA ARG A 415 19.48 15.87 0.09
C ARG A 415 20.38 15.91 1.32
N PHE A 416 19.81 15.77 2.52
CA PHE A 416 20.61 15.66 3.75
C PHE A 416 21.64 14.55 3.65
N TYR A 417 21.20 13.36 3.22
CA TYR A 417 22.08 12.20 3.09
C TYR A 417 23.23 12.44 2.11
N ASN A 418 22.93 13.01 0.93
CA ASN A 418 23.93 13.29 -0.10
C ASN A 418 24.98 14.32 0.36
N ILE A 419 24.57 15.38 1.08
CA ILE A 419 25.50 16.39 1.61
C ILE A 419 26.38 15.79 2.72
N LEU A 420 25.80 15.02 3.64
CA LEU A 420 26.53 14.49 4.79
C LEU A 420 27.58 13.42 4.43
N ARG A 421 27.47 12.78 3.27
CA ARG A 421 28.38 11.72 2.85
C ARG A 421 29.54 12.24 1.99
N ASP A 422 29.60 13.54 1.66
CA ASP A 422 30.64 14.14 0.79
C ASP A 422 30.95 13.28 -0.44
N LEU A 423 29.89 12.82 -1.13
CA LEU A 423 30.01 11.96 -2.30
C LEU A 423 30.60 12.74 -3.48
N SER A 424 31.92 12.76 -3.55
CA SER A 424 32.73 13.34 -4.63
C SER A 424 32.61 12.57 -5.94
N LYS A 425 32.02 11.36 -5.94
CA LYS A 425 31.69 10.59 -7.14
C LYS A 425 30.19 10.70 -7.43
N ALA A 426 29.85 11.22 -8.62
CA ALA A 426 28.48 11.33 -9.11
C ALA A 426 27.74 9.98 -9.13
N ASP A 427 28.47 8.90 -9.42
CA ASP A 427 27.93 7.54 -9.59
C ASP A 427 27.30 6.93 -8.32
N GLN A 428 27.55 7.50 -7.14
CA GLN A 428 27.03 7.01 -5.85
C GLN A 428 25.99 7.92 -5.21
N GLN A 429 25.65 9.04 -5.86
CA GLN A 429 24.65 9.96 -5.35
C GLN A 429 23.25 9.37 -5.50
N ILE A 430 22.46 9.46 -4.43
CA ILE A 430 21.07 9.02 -4.44
C ILE A 430 20.26 10.08 -5.17
N SER A 431 19.53 9.69 -6.21
CA SER A 431 18.79 10.62 -7.07
C SER A 431 17.30 10.51 -6.83
N VAL A 432 16.66 11.62 -6.48
CA VAL A 432 15.21 11.76 -6.40
C VAL A 432 14.83 13.07 -7.07
N GLU A 433 13.64 13.14 -7.64
CA GLU A 433 13.06 14.38 -8.15
C GLU A 433 13.12 15.48 -7.09
N GLY A 434 13.45 16.72 -7.49
CA GLY A 434 13.46 17.90 -6.62
C GLY A 434 14.56 17.93 -5.53
N VAL A 435 15.53 17.02 -5.55
CA VAL A 435 16.68 17.05 -4.61
C VAL A 435 17.49 18.35 -4.75
N ASP A 436 17.59 18.89 -5.96
CA ASP A 436 18.35 20.11 -6.24
C ASP A 436 17.65 21.40 -5.80
N TRP A 437 16.36 21.33 -5.44
CA TRP A 437 15.61 22.49 -4.98
C TRP A 437 15.89 22.85 -3.52
N TRP A 438 16.61 21.97 -2.82
CA TRP A 438 17.04 22.13 -1.44
C TRP A 438 18.44 22.76 -1.34
N PRO A 439 18.78 23.41 -0.20
CA PRO A 439 20.10 23.99 0.02
C PRO A 439 21.25 23.02 -0.28
N ALA A 440 22.32 23.53 -0.89
CA ALA A 440 23.48 22.71 -1.32
C ALA A 440 24.58 22.57 -0.28
N ILE A 441 24.60 23.43 0.73
CA ILE A 441 25.70 23.52 1.70
C ILE A 441 25.10 23.43 3.10
N LEU A 442 25.69 22.56 3.92
CA LEU A 442 25.45 22.49 5.35
C LEU A 442 26.67 23.02 6.10
N ASN A 443 26.43 23.79 7.16
CA ASN A 443 27.49 24.17 8.08
C ASN A 443 27.82 22.96 8.96
N ASN A 444 29.08 22.51 8.93
CA ASN A 444 29.62 21.42 9.75
C ASN A 444 28.96 20.04 9.49
N SER A 445 29.17 19.45 8.31
CA SER A 445 28.63 18.11 7.96
C SER A 445 28.99 17.00 8.97
N GLN A 446 30.15 17.12 9.64
CA GLN A 446 30.63 16.13 10.62
C GLN A 446 29.85 16.13 11.95
N SER A 447 29.04 17.14 12.24
CA SER A 447 28.24 17.19 13.48
C SER A 447 26.93 16.40 13.41
N TYR A 448 26.62 15.76 12.29
CA TYR A 448 25.32 15.08 12.10
C TYR A 448 25.49 13.57 11.91
N ASN A 449 24.48 12.81 12.33
CA ASN A 449 24.45 11.36 12.21
C ASN A 449 23.90 10.91 10.85
N THR A 450 24.79 10.64 9.90
CA THR A 450 24.46 10.15 8.55
C THR A 450 23.69 8.83 8.56
N LYS A 451 23.95 7.94 9.53
CA LYS A 451 23.25 6.64 9.63
C LYS A 451 21.78 6.82 10.00
N ALA A 452 21.50 7.71 10.97
CA ALA A 452 20.13 8.01 11.38
C ALA A 452 19.29 8.62 10.25
N VAL A 453 19.89 9.48 9.41
CA VAL A 453 19.24 10.02 8.21
C VAL A 453 18.92 8.90 7.21
N CYS A 454 19.87 8.00 6.97
CA CYS A 454 19.69 6.87 6.05
C CYS A 454 18.61 5.88 6.52
N GLU A 455 18.58 5.57 7.82
CA GLU A 455 17.58 4.71 8.43
C GLU A 455 16.18 5.32 8.30
N LEU A 456 16.02 6.60 8.65
CA LEU A 456 14.74 7.30 8.52
C LEU A 456 14.29 7.40 7.06
N LEU A 457 15.20 7.76 6.15
CA LEU A 457 14.93 7.78 4.71
C LEU A 457 14.42 6.41 4.24
N SER A 458 15.12 5.33 4.62
CA SER A 458 14.71 3.98 4.23
C SER A 458 13.36 3.57 4.81
N LEU A 459 13.05 3.96 6.05
CA LEU A 459 11.77 3.69 6.70
C LEU A 459 10.62 4.40 5.98
N ILE A 460 10.76 5.70 5.70
CA ILE A 460 9.72 6.50 5.04
C ILE A 460 9.53 6.05 3.59
N THR A 461 10.60 5.74 2.86
CA THR A 461 10.49 5.22 1.49
C THR A 461 9.79 3.86 1.47
N LEU A 462 10.11 2.95 2.41
CA LEU A 462 9.41 1.67 2.53
C LEU A 462 7.92 1.85 2.84
N GLN A 463 7.58 2.73 3.79
CA GLN A 463 6.20 3.08 4.10
C GLN A 463 5.47 3.66 2.89
N ALA A 464 6.11 4.56 2.13
CA ALA A 464 5.54 5.14 0.92
C ALA A 464 5.25 4.06 -0.14
N LEU A 465 6.15 3.09 -0.30
CA LEU A 465 5.97 1.95 -1.21
C LEU A 465 4.90 0.94 -0.74
N GLN A 466 4.63 0.83 0.56
CA GLN A 466 3.50 0.02 1.06
C GLN A 466 2.15 0.58 0.57
N PHE A 467 2.00 1.90 0.54
CA PHE A 467 0.77 2.55 0.08
C PHE A 467 0.72 2.73 -1.44
N TYR A 468 1.86 2.97 -2.09
CA TYR A 468 1.96 3.22 -3.52
C TYR A 468 3.05 2.34 -4.16
N PRO A 469 2.80 1.03 -4.31
CA PRO A 469 3.80 0.09 -4.81
C PRO A 469 4.22 0.36 -6.26
N ASN A 470 3.38 1.05 -7.03
CA ASN A 470 3.61 1.33 -8.45
C ASN A 470 4.42 2.61 -8.71
N ASN A 471 4.89 3.31 -7.66
CA ASN A 471 5.65 4.53 -7.84
C ASN A 471 7.11 4.22 -8.25
N THR A 472 7.43 4.45 -9.52
CA THR A 472 8.74 4.14 -10.10
C THR A 472 9.89 4.96 -9.49
N VAL A 473 9.65 6.22 -9.13
CA VAL A 473 10.67 7.11 -8.54
C VAL A 473 11.09 6.60 -7.16
N TRP A 474 10.14 6.19 -6.34
CA TRP A 474 10.43 5.65 -5.00
C TRP A 474 11.05 4.26 -5.04
N LEU A 475 10.69 3.43 -6.02
CA LEU A 475 11.37 2.15 -6.25
C LEU A 475 12.84 2.36 -6.61
N ARG A 476 13.14 3.28 -7.54
CA ARG A 476 14.52 3.62 -7.90
C ARG A 476 15.32 4.14 -6.70
N LEU A 477 14.74 5.03 -5.91
CA LEU A 477 15.33 5.52 -4.66
C LEU A 477 15.64 4.37 -3.69
N MET A 478 14.70 3.43 -3.50
CA MET A 478 14.94 2.29 -2.62
C MET A 478 16.05 1.39 -3.18
N GLY A 479 16.17 1.29 -4.51
CA GLY A 479 17.33 0.70 -5.18
C GLY A 479 18.64 1.38 -4.78
N ASP A 480 18.70 2.71 -4.89
CA ASP A 480 19.88 3.51 -4.54
C ASP A 480 20.26 3.36 -3.06
N ILE A 481 19.29 3.41 -2.15
CA ILE A 481 19.51 3.21 -0.72
C ILE A 481 20.13 1.83 -0.45
N ASN A 482 19.64 0.78 -1.11
CA ASN A 482 20.18 -0.57 -0.96
C ASN A 482 21.56 -0.71 -1.60
N LEU A 483 21.80 -0.07 -2.75
CA LEU A 483 23.11 -0.03 -3.40
C LEU A 483 24.16 0.59 -2.45
N VAL A 484 23.78 1.68 -1.78
CA VAL A 484 24.59 2.38 -0.81
C VAL A 484 24.85 1.57 0.47
N LYS A 485 23.92 0.70 0.86
CA LYS A 485 24.06 -0.26 1.97
C LYS A 485 24.80 -1.54 1.56
N ASP A 486 25.34 -1.61 0.34
CA ASP A 486 25.99 -2.78 -0.26
C ASP A 486 25.08 -4.02 -0.38
N HIS A 487 23.75 -3.82 -0.37
CA HIS A 487 22.76 -4.86 -0.59
C HIS A 487 22.40 -4.96 -2.09
N TYR A 488 23.33 -5.43 -2.91
CA TYR A 488 23.22 -5.42 -4.38
C TYR A 488 22.04 -6.20 -4.93
N GLN A 489 21.68 -7.36 -4.34
CA GLN A 489 20.54 -8.15 -4.79
C GLN A 489 19.20 -7.44 -4.56
N ALA A 490 19.04 -6.80 -3.38
CA ALA A 490 17.86 -6.02 -3.08
C ALA A 490 17.77 -4.77 -3.94
N ALA A 491 18.90 -4.10 -4.21
CA ALA A 491 18.97 -2.97 -5.12
C ALA A 491 18.50 -3.36 -6.54
N LEU A 492 19.03 -4.46 -7.07
CA LEU A 492 18.68 -4.98 -8.38
C LEU A 492 17.18 -5.31 -8.48
N LYS A 493 16.58 -5.90 -7.43
CA LYS A 493 15.14 -6.15 -7.35
C LYS A 493 14.32 -4.87 -7.55
N PHE A 494 14.63 -3.81 -6.80
CA PHE A 494 13.87 -2.56 -6.88
C PHE A 494 14.07 -1.83 -8.22
N TYR A 495 15.27 -1.83 -8.79
CA TYR A 495 15.52 -1.27 -10.13
C TYR A 495 14.72 -2.01 -11.20
N LEU A 496 14.74 -3.35 -11.18
CA LEU A 496 13.99 -4.17 -12.12
C LEU A 496 12.46 -4.00 -11.95
N GLN A 497 11.97 -3.89 -10.72
CA GLN A 497 10.56 -3.56 -10.47
C GLN A 497 10.17 -2.20 -11.07
N SER A 498 11.03 -1.19 -10.92
CA SER A 498 10.77 0.14 -11.50
C SER A 498 10.68 0.10 -13.03
N LEU A 499 11.56 -0.65 -13.70
CA LEU A 499 11.54 -0.85 -15.15
C LEU A 499 10.31 -1.65 -15.60
N LEU A 500 9.95 -2.69 -14.86
CA LEU A 500 8.80 -3.54 -15.14
C LEU A 500 7.48 -2.75 -15.12
N ILE A 501 7.32 -1.83 -14.17
CA ILE A 501 6.15 -0.94 -14.10
C ILE A 501 6.18 0.10 -15.22
N GLN A 502 7.34 0.73 -15.47
CA GLN A 502 7.46 1.77 -16.50
C GLN A 502 7.19 1.26 -17.92
N THR A 503 7.54 0.00 -18.20
CA THR A 503 7.48 -0.59 -19.54
C THR A 503 6.32 -1.56 -19.73
N ASP A 504 5.42 -1.64 -18.75
CA ASP A 504 4.30 -2.59 -18.71
C ASP A 504 4.74 -4.02 -19.04
N TYR A 505 5.53 -4.62 -18.14
CA TYR A 505 6.12 -5.96 -18.32
C TYR A 505 7.01 -6.08 -19.58
N PHE A 506 7.73 -5.01 -19.91
CA PHE A 506 8.60 -4.89 -21.08
C PHE A 506 7.87 -5.10 -22.41
N ASN A 507 6.56 -4.80 -22.45
CA ASN A 507 5.80 -4.75 -23.70
C ASN A 507 6.06 -3.45 -24.47
N LEU A 508 6.43 -2.39 -23.75
CA LEU A 508 6.87 -1.13 -24.33
C LEU A 508 8.41 -1.09 -24.47
N PRO A 509 8.94 -0.39 -25.48
CA PRO A 509 10.38 -0.28 -25.67
C PRO A 509 11.03 0.42 -24.46
N VAL A 510 12.14 -0.14 -24.00
CA VAL A 510 12.87 0.40 -22.86
C VAL A 510 13.69 1.61 -23.32
N GLY A 511 13.41 2.77 -22.71
CA GLY A 511 14.15 4.01 -22.97
C GLY A 511 15.61 3.93 -22.53
N TYR A 512 16.43 4.86 -23.01
CA TYR A 512 17.81 5.04 -22.55
C TYR A 512 17.78 5.77 -21.20
N ASP A 513 18.34 5.13 -20.18
CA ASP A 513 18.48 5.66 -18.82
C ASP A 513 19.85 5.19 -18.31
N ASP A 514 20.90 5.84 -18.81
CA ASP A 514 22.28 5.44 -18.58
C ASP A 514 22.62 5.39 -17.09
N ASP A 515 22.11 6.33 -16.29
CA ASP A 515 22.32 6.37 -14.84
C ASP A 515 21.75 5.12 -14.16
N LEU A 516 20.52 4.73 -14.49
CA LEU A 516 19.90 3.52 -13.96
C LEU A 516 20.65 2.26 -14.40
N PHE A 517 20.99 2.15 -15.69
CA PHE A 517 21.68 0.96 -16.19
C PHE A 517 23.10 0.84 -15.64
N LEU A 518 23.82 1.93 -15.43
CA LEU A 518 25.13 1.91 -14.76
C LEU A 518 25.02 1.40 -13.33
N ARG A 519 23.97 1.76 -12.58
CA ARG A 519 23.71 1.22 -11.23
C ARG A 519 23.35 -0.27 -11.25
N ILE A 520 22.54 -0.71 -12.22
CA ILE A 520 22.24 -2.14 -12.44
C ILE A 520 23.53 -2.91 -12.78
N ILE A 521 24.38 -2.37 -13.66
CA ILE A 521 25.68 -2.94 -14.00
C ILE A 521 26.55 -3.08 -12.75
N GLN A 522 26.62 -2.03 -11.91
CA GLN A 522 27.37 -2.07 -10.65
C GLN A 522 26.84 -3.17 -9.70
N CYS A 523 25.53 -3.37 -9.62
CA CYS A 523 24.95 -4.47 -8.85
C CYS A 523 25.39 -5.83 -9.41
N CYS A 524 25.28 -6.03 -10.74
CA CYS A 524 25.66 -7.28 -11.39
C CYS A 524 27.16 -7.59 -11.22
N THR A 525 28.04 -6.61 -11.37
CA THR A 525 29.50 -6.81 -11.20
C THR A 525 29.84 -7.15 -9.75
N SER A 526 29.18 -6.52 -8.78
CA SER A 526 29.39 -6.81 -7.35
C SER A 526 28.88 -8.18 -6.94
N LEU A 527 27.91 -8.75 -7.67
CA LEU A 527 27.39 -10.11 -7.50
C LEU A 527 28.20 -11.17 -8.30
N ASN A 528 29.26 -10.75 -9.00
CA ASN A 528 30.05 -11.57 -9.93
C ASN A 528 29.23 -12.13 -11.12
N CYS A 529 28.19 -11.41 -11.57
CA CYS A 529 27.41 -11.72 -12.77
C CYS A 529 27.94 -10.94 -13.98
N PHE A 530 29.13 -11.33 -14.45
CA PHE A 530 29.89 -10.59 -15.46
C PHE A 530 29.29 -10.63 -16.88
N THR A 531 28.63 -11.73 -17.25
CA THR A 531 27.93 -11.85 -18.54
C THR A 531 26.68 -10.98 -18.54
N GLN A 532 25.92 -10.97 -17.43
CA GLN A 532 24.77 -10.07 -17.28
C GLN A 532 25.20 -8.60 -17.39
N ALA A 533 26.31 -8.22 -16.74
CA ALA A 533 26.89 -6.89 -16.86
C ALA A 533 27.31 -6.55 -18.30
N ALA A 534 27.92 -7.50 -19.03
CA ALA A 534 28.32 -7.31 -20.42
C ALA A 534 27.13 -7.08 -21.37
N VAL A 535 26.01 -7.80 -21.17
CA VAL A 535 24.76 -7.55 -21.91
C VAL A 535 24.22 -6.15 -21.58
N LEU A 536 24.22 -5.76 -20.31
CA LEU A 536 23.73 -4.45 -19.87
C LEU A 536 24.52 -3.27 -20.44
N TYR A 537 25.81 -3.42 -20.75
CA TYR A 537 26.57 -2.36 -21.42
C TYR A 537 26.03 -1.98 -22.80
N GLN A 538 25.22 -2.84 -23.44
CA GLN A 538 24.54 -2.53 -24.69
C GLN A 538 23.31 -1.63 -24.50
N PHE A 539 22.79 -1.53 -23.27
CA PHE A 539 21.62 -0.71 -22.95
C PHE A 539 21.94 0.78 -22.85
N LEU A 540 23.22 1.13 -22.70
CA LEU A 540 23.69 2.51 -22.69
C LEU A 540 23.54 3.16 -24.07
N GLU A 541 23.37 4.48 -24.12
CA GLU A 541 23.31 5.21 -25.41
C GLU A 541 24.58 4.96 -26.24
N LYS A 542 25.74 4.90 -25.56
CA LYS A 542 27.03 4.53 -26.15
C LYS A 542 27.64 3.34 -25.41
N PRO A 543 27.69 2.14 -26.02
CA PRO A 543 28.25 0.97 -25.38
C PRO A 543 29.72 1.16 -24.98
N ASN A 544 30.04 0.88 -23.72
CA ASN A 544 31.41 0.91 -23.22
C ASN A 544 32.11 -0.43 -23.45
N TYR A 545 32.61 -0.63 -24.68
CA TYR A 545 33.27 -1.87 -25.09
C TYR A 545 34.46 -2.26 -24.21
N LYS A 546 35.24 -1.28 -23.70
CA LYS A 546 36.42 -1.56 -22.88
C LYS A 546 36.05 -2.31 -21.60
N GLN A 547 34.99 -1.86 -20.93
CA GLN A 547 34.49 -2.50 -19.70
C GLN A 547 33.77 -3.81 -20.02
N ALA A 548 32.94 -3.84 -21.07
CA ALA A 548 32.27 -5.07 -21.49
C ALA A 548 33.27 -6.20 -21.79
N PHE A 549 34.34 -5.92 -22.55
CA PHE A 549 35.39 -6.89 -22.87
C PHE A 549 36.17 -7.34 -21.63
N TYR A 550 36.43 -6.41 -20.70
CA TYR A 550 37.08 -6.73 -19.43
C TYR A 550 36.26 -7.75 -18.62
N TYR A 551 34.96 -7.54 -18.45
CA TYR A 551 34.10 -8.46 -17.70
C TYR A 551 33.89 -9.80 -18.40
N LEU A 552 33.75 -9.80 -19.74
CA LEU A 552 33.67 -11.05 -20.51
C LEU A 552 34.95 -11.89 -20.39
N ARG A 553 36.11 -11.24 -20.29
CA ARG A 553 37.36 -11.93 -20.00
C ARG A 553 37.38 -12.53 -18.59
N ASP A 554 36.86 -11.85 -17.58
CA ASP A 554 36.93 -12.34 -16.20
C ASP A 554 35.78 -13.32 -15.83
N CYS A 555 34.84 -13.55 -16.77
CA CYS A 555 33.70 -14.47 -16.71
C CYS A 555 33.99 -15.94 -16.28
N LYS A 556 35.25 -16.39 -16.25
CA LYS A 556 35.61 -17.73 -15.74
C LYS A 556 35.23 -17.95 -14.26
N MET A 557 35.16 -16.86 -13.49
CA MET A 557 34.76 -16.86 -12.07
C MET A 557 33.33 -16.33 -11.89
N GLY A 558 32.56 -16.20 -12.98
CA GLY A 558 31.22 -15.63 -12.94
C GLY A 558 30.19 -16.61 -12.36
N ASN A 559 29.24 -16.06 -11.61
CA ASN A 559 28.12 -16.80 -11.03
C ASN A 559 26.90 -16.85 -11.97
N ASP A 560 27.06 -16.47 -13.25
CA ASP A 560 25.97 -16.42 -14.22
C ASP A 560 26.06 -17.52 -15.30
N ALA A 561 24.90 -17.86 -15.88
CA ALA A 561 24.76 -18.87 -16.93
C ALA A 561 25.24 -18.32 -18.28
N VAL A 562 26.54 -18.08 -18.41
CA VAL A 562 27.27 -17.44 -19.51
C VAL A 562 26.63 -17.61 -20.89
N ASP A 563 26.57 -18.84 -21.40
CA ASP A 563 26.11 -19.18 -22.75
C ASP A 563 24.59 -19.10 -22.91
N ALA A 564 23.83 -19.18 -21.81
CA ALA A 564 22.39 -18.96 -21.84
C ALA A 564 22.03 -17.53 -22.25
N TYR A 565 22.91 -16.54 -22.03
CA TYR A 565 22.65 -15.13 -22.38
C TYR A 565 23.13 -14.71 -23.77
N TYR A 566 23.75 -15.59 -24.57
CA TYR A 566 24.27 -15.19 -25.90
C TYR A 566 23.19 -14.66 -26.83
N HIS A 567 21.99 -15.23 -26.78
CA HIS A 567 20.84 -14.76 -27.56
C HIS A 567 20.39 -13.33 -27.20
N CYS A 568 20.80 -12.81 -26.05
CA CYS A 568 20.50 -11.44 -25.61
C CYS A 568 21.46 -10.40 -26.19
N PHE A 569 22.59 -10.78 -26.80
CA PHE A 569 23.50 -9.83 -27.43
C PHE A 569 22.99 -9.47 -28.85
N TRP A 570 22.87 -8.17 -29.13
CA TRP A 570 22.61 -7.62 -30.47
C TRP A 570 23.77 -6.82 -31.08
N ASP A 571 24.88 -6.66 -30.37
CA ASP A 571 26.04 -5.88 -30.82
C ASP A 571 27.08 -6.84 -31.39
N VAL A 572 27.35 -6.69 -32.68
CA VAL A 572 28.24 -7.56 -33.44
C VAL A 572 29.67 -7.50 -32.91
N ASN A 573 30.13 -6.34 -32.42
CA ASN A 573 31.49 -6.19 -31.90
C ASN A 573 31.71 -7.01 -30.63
N ILE A 574 30.69 -7.09 -29.77
CA ILE A 574 30.74 -7.90 -28.54
C ILE A 574 30.67 -9.39 -28.88
N LEU A 575 29.83 -9.78 -29.83
CA LEU A 575 29.75 -11.16 -30.31
C LEU A 575 31.06 -11.63 -30.96
N GLU A 576 31.70 -10.80 -31.77
CA GLU A 576 33.00 -11.11 -32.38
C GLU A 576 34.09 -11.30 -31.31
N TYR A 577 34.12 -10.40 -30.31
CA TYR A 577 35.03 -10.53 -29.17
C TYR A 577 34.79 -11.83 -28.39
N LEU A 578 33.53 -12.21 -28.14
CA LEU A 578 33.18 -13.48 -27.50
C LEU A 578 33.69 -14.68 -28.30
N ILE A 579 33.49 -14.69 -29.62
CA ILE A 579 33.97 -15.78 -30.50
C ILE A 579 35.49 -15.90 -30.41
N HIS A 580 36.20 -14.78 -30.50
CA HIS A 580 37.66 -14.75 -30.36
C HIS A 580 38.10 -15.26 -28.98
N LEU A 581 37.43 -14.84 -27.90
CA LEU A 581 37.73 -15.25 -26.54
C LEU A 581 37.55 -16.77 -26.33
N HIS A 582 36.43 -17.34 -26.80
CA HIS A 582 36.20 -18.79 -26.71
C HIS A 582 37.16 -19.59 -27.59
N ASN A 583 37.57 -19.04 -28.74
CA ASN A 583 38.58 -19.65 -29.58
C ASN A 583 39.94 -19.73 -28.86
N GLN A 584 40.37 -18.65 -28.21
CA GLN A 584 41.61 -18.64 -27.42
C GLN A 584 41.56 -19.61 -26.23
N ARG A 585 40.39 -19.85 -25.65
CA ARG A 585 40.20 -20.75 -24.51
C ARG A 585 39.98 -22.23 -24.89
N GLY A 586 39.82 -22.54 -26.17
CA GLY A 586 39.45 -23.89 -26.62
C GLY A 586 37.99 -24.28 -26.28
N GLU A 587 37.10 -23.31 -26.02
CA GLU A 587 35.70 -23.55 -25.65
C GLU A 587 34.82 -23.71 -26.90
N PHE A 588 34.96 -24.86 -27.58
CA PHE A 588 34.34 -25.09 -28.90
C PHE A 588 32.82 -24.95 -28.93
N GLN A 589 32.10 -25.45 -27.92
CA GLN A 589 30.63 -25.38 -27.88
C GLN A 589 30.12 -23.95 -27.75
N ARG A 590 30.69 -23.18 -26.81
CA ARG A 590 30.34 -21.77 -26.61
C ARG A 590 30.68 -20.90 -27.82
N ARG A 591 31.84 -21.16 -28.45
CA ARG A 591 32.21 -20.54 -29.73
C ARG A 591 31.15 -20.80 -30.80
N LYS A 592 30.70 -22.05 -30.94
CA LYS A 592 29.66 -22.43 -31.91
C LYS A 592 28.33 -21.72 -31.62
N CYS A 593 27.90 -21.65 -30.37
CA CYS A 593 26.70 -20.90 -29.98
C CYS A 593 26.80 -19.42 -30.33
N ALA A 594 27.92 -18.75 -30.02
CA ALA A 594 28.13 -17.35 -30.36
C ALA A 594 28.13 -17.10 -31.89
N ILE A 595 28.76 -17.99 -32.68
CA ILE A 595 28.71 -17.93 -34.15
C ILE A 595 27.27 -18.07 -34.67
N GLN A 596 26.49 -18.99 -34.09
CA GLN A 596 25.08 -19.17 -34.48
C GLN A 596 24.25 -17.91 -34.22
N VAL A 597 24.44 -17.26 -33.06
CA VAL A 597 23.75 -16.00 -32.74
C VAL A 597 24.18 -14.88 -33.69
N MET A 598 25.48 -14.72 -33.96
CA MET A 598 25.98 -13.72 -34.89
C MET A 598 25.47 -13.96 -36.33
N GLY A 599 25.20 -15.21 -36.70
CA GLY A 599 24.64 -15.59 -37.99
C GLY A 599 23.12 -15.37 -38.14
N LEU A 600 22.43 -14.87 -37.10
CA LEU A 600 21.00 -14.55 -37.19
C LEU A 600 20.76 -13.35 -38.10
N LEU A 601 19.82 -13.49 -39.04
CA LEU A 601 19.52 -12.47 -40.05
C LEU A 601 19.10 -11.12 -39.46
N GLU A 602 18.49 -11.12 -38.27
CA GLU A 602 18.01 -9.92 -37.58
C GLU A 602 19.13 -9.02 -37.04
N ILE A 603 20.32 -9.56 -36.75
CA ILE A 603 21.47 -8.82 -36.18
C ILE A 603 22.41 -8.30 -37.28
N ASN A 604 22.09 -8.52 -38.55
CA ASN A 604 22.95 -8.09 -39.64
C ASN A 604 23.13 -6.56 -39.64
N SER A 605 24.39 -6.11 -39.59
CA SER A 605 24.75 -4.69 -39.59
C SER A 605 24.29 -3.95 -40.84
N SER A 606 24.00 -4.65 -41.93
CA SER A 606 23.46 -4.10 -43.17
C SER A 606 21.93 -3.94 -43.18
N ASN A 607 21.23 -4.39 -42.14
CA ASN A 607 19.77 -4.21 -42.04
C ASN A 607 19.38 -2.73 -41.85
N ASN A 608 18.12 -2.42 -42.17
CA ASN A 608 17.55 -1.11 -41.85
C ASN A 608 17.54 -0.87 -40.33
N VAL A 609 17.67 0.39 -39.92
CA VAL A 609 17.69 0.83 -38.51
C VAL A 609 16.43 0.39 -37.77
N GLU A 610 15.27 0.34 -38.45
CA GLU A 610 14.02 -0.14 -37.86
C GLU A 610 14.10 -1.60 -37.43
N ILE A 611 14.65 -2.46 -38.29
CA ILE A 611 14.84 -3.90 -38.01
C ILE A 611 15.85 -4.07 -36.86
N GLN A 612 16.95 -3.30 -36.87
CA GLN A 612 17.94 -3.34 -35.78
C GLN A 612 17.35 -2.87 -34.45
N ARG A 613 16.49 -1.85 -34.48
CA ARG A 613 15.78 -1.34 -33.30
C ARG A 613 14.77 -2.38 -32.78
N GLU A 614 14.02 -3.04 -33.64
CA GLU A 614 13.09 -4.10 -33.23
C GLU A 614 13.84 -5.30 -32.64
N ALA A 615 14.89 -5.77 -33.31
CA ALA A 615 15.72 -6.88 -32.87
C ALA A 615 16.40 -6.61 -31.52
N SER A 616 16.87 -5.38 -31.29
CA SER A 616 17.43 -4.96 -30.00
C SER A 616 16.36 -4.83 -28.92
N ASN A 617 15.19 -4.24 -29.21
CA ASN A 617 14.08 -4.14 -28.24
C ASN A 617 13.58 -5.51 -27.79
N LEU A 618 13.43 -6.48 -28.71
CA LEU A 618 13.04 -7.85 -28.38
C LEU A 618 14.04 -8.52 -27.43
N ARG A 619 15.34 -8.34 -27.68
CA ARG A 619 16.41 -8.87 -26.83
C ARG A 619 16.48 -8.19 -25.48
N LYS A 620 16.32 -6.86 -25.44
CA LYS A 620 16.20 -6.08 -24.19
C LYS A 620 15.07 -6.62 -23.32
N ALA A 621 13.88 -6.78 -23.89
CA ALA A 621 12.72 -7.31 -23.18
C ALA A 621 12.93 -8.75 -22.69
N THR A 622 13.50 -9.61 -23.54
CA THR A 622 13.80 -11.01 -23.19
C THR A 622 14.78 -11.10 -22.03
N PHE A 623 15.88 -10.33 -22.09
CA PHE A 623 16.89 -10.28 -21.05
C PHE A 623 16.35 -9.73 -19.74
N LEU A 624 15.64 -8.59 -19.76
CA LEU A 624 15.09 -8.00 -18.56
C LEU A 624 14.00 -8.88 -17.91
N ARG A 625 13.18 -9.57 -18.69
CA ARG A 625 12.23 -10.57 -18.17
C ARG A 625 12.95 -11.73 -17.49
N ALA A 626 14.06 -12.21 -18.06
CA ALA A 626 14.87 -13.25 -17.44
C ALA A 626 15.47 -12.78 -16.11
N LEU A 627 15.98 -11.53 -16.04
CA LEU A 627 16.45 -10.93 -14.79
C LEU A 627 15.32 -10.78 -13.76
N CYS A 628 14.13 -10.32 -14.16
CA CYS A 628 12.99 -10.24 -13.25
C CYS A 628 12.61 -11.60 -12.66
N LYS A 629 12.63 -12.68 -13.46
CA LYS A 629 12.43 -14.04 -12.97
C LYS A 629 13.48 -14.51 -11.97
N GLN A 630 14.70 -13.99 -12.05
CA GLN A 630 15.79 -14.35 -11.15
C GLN A 630 15.76 -13.56 -9.83
N TYR A 631 15.42 -12.26 -9.87
CA TYR A 631 15.63 -11.35 -8.75
C TYR A 631 14.35 -10.74 -8.17
N VAL A 632 13.23 -10.76 -8.90
CA VAL A 632 11.98 -10.09 -8.48
C VAL A 632 10.91 -11.08 -8.03
N PHE A 633 10.71 -12.16 -8.79
CA PHE A 633 9.64 -13.14 -8.60
C PHE A 633 10.02 -14.30 -7.70
#